data_AF-A0A0U5B0X1-F1
#
_entry.id   AF-A0A0U5B0X1-F1
#
_cell.length_a   1.000
_cell.length_b   1.000
_cell.length_c   1.000
_cell.angle_alpha   90.00
_cell.angle_beta   90.00
_cell.angle_gamma   90.00
#
_symmetry.space_group_name_H-M   'P 1'
#
loop_
_entity.id
_entity.type
_entity.pdbx_description
1 polymer ?
#
loop_
_entity_poly.entity_id
_entity_poly.type
_entity_poly.pdbx_seq_one_letter_code
_entity_poly.pdbx_strand_id
1 'polypeptide(L)'
;MTYIGESEPLPPPLNQEEEEYLLSRLHTGDQEIRSMLIERNLRLVVYIARKFENVGVNIEDLVSIGTIGLIKAVNTFDLEKKIKLVTYASRCIENEILMFLRRNSKVRAEVSFDEPLNID
;
A
#
# COMPACT_ATOMS: atom_id res chain seq x y z
N MET A 1 1.09 -18.47 0.33
CA MET A 1 0.24 -17.29 0.09
C MET A 1 0.78 -16.61 -1.15
N THR A 2 0.18 -16.93 -2.29
CA THR A 2 0.64 -16.54 -3.64
C THR A 2 -0.34 -15.51 -4.16
N TYR A 3 0.12 -14.28 -4.31
CA TYR A 3 -0.71 -13.16 -4.74
C TYR A 3 -0.55 -13.00 -6.26
N ILE A 4 -1.45 -13.67 -6.99
CA ILE A 4 -1.85 -13.53 -8.40
C ILE A 4 -0.74 -13.63 -9.47
N GLY A 5 -0.87 -14.64 -10.34
CA GLY A 5 -0.19 -14.75 -11.64
C GLY A 5 0.93 -15.78 -11.64
N GLU A 6 0.68 -16.94 -12.25
CA GLU A 6 1.62 -17.98 -12.71
C GLU A 6 3.10 -17.88 -12.24
N SER A 7 3.46 -18.73 -11.28
CA SER A 7 4.82 -19.30 -11.07
C SER A 7 6.06 -18.41 -10.91
N GLU A 8 5.98 -17.09 -10.88
CA GLU A 8 7.17 -16.25 -10.64
C GLU A 8 7.18 -15.61 -9.24
N PRO A 9 8.25 -15.82 -8.44
CA PRO A 9 8.39 -15.13 -7.16
C PRO A 9 8.55 -13.63 -7.40
N LEU A 10 7.92 -12.82 -6.53
CA LEU A 10 8.08 -11.36 -6.56
C LEU A 10 9.56 -10.99 -6.69
N PRO A 11 9.88 -10.04 -7.57
CA PRO A 11 11.27 -9.74 -7.90
C PRO A 11 12.05 -9.36 -6.63
N PRO A 12 13.36 -9.70 -6.56
CA PRO A 12 14.17 -9.35 -5.41
C PRO A 12 14.20 -7.82 -5.23
N PRO A 13 14.37 -7.35 -3.98
CA PRO A 13 14.55 -5.92 -3.73
C PRO A 13 15.75 -5.41 -4.54
N LEU A 14 15.64 -4.17 -5.01
CA LEU A 14 16.72 -3.50 -5.73
C LEU A 14 17.92 -3.35 -4.81
N ASN A 15 19.12 -3.45 -5.39
CA ASN A 15 20.32 -3.02 -4.67
C ASN A 15 20.34 -1.48 -4.57
N GLN A 16 21.23 -0.93 -3.74
CA GLN A 16 21.26 0.51 -3.48
C GLN A 16 21.57 1.34 -4.74
N GLU A 17 22.46 0.84 -5.61
CA GLU A 17 22.85 1.54 -6.85
C GLU A 17 21.72 1.54 -7.89
N GLU A 18 21.01 0.42 -8.04
CA GLU A 18 19.83 0.28 -8.90
C GLU A 18 18.68 1.16 -8.40
N GLU A 19 18.44 1.19 -7.08
CA GLU A 19 17.43 2.05 -6.48
C GLU A 19 17.75 3.53 -6.76
N GLU A 20 18.99 3.96 -6.55
CA GLU A 20 19.41 5.33 -6.80
C GLU A 20 19.34 5.71 -8.29
N TYR A 21 19.70 4.78 -9.18
CA TYR A 21 19.55 4.96 -10.63
C TYR A 21 18.08 5.15 -11.03
N LEU A 22 17.17 4.27 -10.59
CA LEU A 22 15.76 4.35 -10.91
C LEU A 22 15.12 5.61 -10.31
N LEU A 23 15.49 5.96 -9.08
CA LEU A 23 15.00 7.18 -8.42
C LEU A 23 15.49 8.46 -9.12
N SER A 24 16.71 8.48 -9.67
CA SER A 24 17.21 9.62 -10.45
C SER A 24 16.36 9.87 -11.71
N ARG A 25 15.78 8.80 -12.28
CA ARG A 25 14.91 8.83 -13.46
C ARG A 25 13.43 9.04 -13.12
N LEU A 26 13.04 8.98 -11.85
CA LEU A 26 11.65 9.18 -11.44
C LEU A 26 11.09 10.55 -11.90
N HIS A 27 11.94 11.59 -11.89
CA HIS A 27 11.58 12.95 -12.30
C HIS A 27 11.35 13.10 -13.81
N THR A 28 11.84 12.17 -14.64
CA THR A 28 11.63 12.26 -16.10
C THR A 28 10.20 11.88 -16.51
N GLY A 29 9.33 11.53 -15.55
CA GLY A 29 7.93 11.20 -15.80
C GLY A 29 7.72 9.83 -16.45
N ASP A 30 8.77 9.00 -16.45
CA ASP A 30 8.75 7.70 -17.10
C ASP A 30 7.85 6.72 -16.35
N GLN A 31 6.77 6.29 -17.00
CA GLN A 31 5.82 5.36 -16.41
C GLN A 31 6.42 3.97 -16.20
N GLU A 32 7.38 3.54 -17.02
CA GLU A 32 8.01 2.23 -16.87
C GLU A 32 8.82 2.17 -15.58
N ILE A 33 9.55 3.25 -15.27
CA ILE A 33 10.31 3.38 -14.02
C ILE A 33 9.39 3.33 -12.80
N ARG A 34 8.23 4.00 -12.86
CA ARG A 34 7.25 3.97 -11.77
C ARG A 34 6.69 2.57 -11.56
N SER A 35 6.28 1.90 -12.64
CA SER A 35 5.77 0.53 -12.59
C SER A 35 6.80 -0.43 -12.00
N MET A 36 8.06 -0.32 -12.43
CA MET A 36 9.15 -1.13 -11.89
C MET A 36 9.38 -0.89 -10.40
N LEU A 37 9.38 0.37 -9.95
CA LEU A 37 9.52 0.70 -8.52
C LEU A 37 8.33 0.18 -7.70
N ILE A 38 7.11 0.22 -8.25
CA ILE A 38 5.93 -0.33 -7.58
C ILE A 38 6.06 -1.86 -7.45
N GLU A 39 6.34 -2.58 -8.53
CA GLU A 39 6.48 -4.05 -8.51
C GLU A 39 7.56 -4.53 -7.55
N ARG A 40 8.72 -3.87 -7.56
CA ARG A 40 9.86 -4.20 -6.67
C ARG A 40 9.55 -3.98 -5.19
N ASN A 41 8.55 -3.14 -4.88
CA ASN A 41 8.15 -2.82 -3.51
C ASN A 41 6.83 -3.49 -3.08
N LEU A 42 6.20 -4.35 -3.89
CA LEU A 42 4.96 -5.05 -3.50
C LEU A 42 5.14 -5.93 -2.24
N ARG A 43 6.33 -6.48 -2.02
CA ARG A 43 6.66 -7.25 -0.80
C ARG A 43 6.49 -6.41 0.47
N LEU A 44 6.79 -5.11 0.40
CA LEU A 44 6.60 -4.17 1.50
C LEU A 44 5.12 -3.99 1.83
N VAL A 45 4.27 -3.90 0.80
CA VAL A 45 2.81 -3.78 0.97
C VAL A 45 2.27 -4.99 1.73
N VAL A 46 2.60 -6.20 1.28
CA VAL A 46 2.15 -7.44 1.95
C VAL A 46 2.66 -7.50 3.39
N TYR A 47 3.91 -7.12 3.63
CA TYR A 47 4.48 -7.09 4.97
C TYR A 47 3.75 -6.12 5.91
N ILE A 48 3.43 -4.91 5.44
CA ILE A 48 2.70 -3.92 6.24
C ILE A 48 1.24 -4.33 6.44
N ALA A 49 0.56 -4.79 5.39
CA ALA A 49 -0.84 -5.21 5.45
C ALA A 49 -1.06 -6.31 6.50
N ARG A 50 -0.12 -7.26 6.64
CA ARG A 50 -0.19 -8.32 7.67
C ARG A 50 -0.23 -7.79 9.09
N LYS A 51 0.35 -6.62 9.38
CA LYS A 51 0.26 -6.00 10.72
C LYS A 51 -1.18 -5.64 11.09
N PHE A 52 -2.07 -5.54 10.10
CA PHE A 52 -3.48 -5.20 10.23
C PHE A 52 -4.40 -6.41 9.96
N GLU A 53 -3.92 -7.65 9.95
CA GLU A 53 -4.79 -8.80 9.65
C GLU A 53 -5.88 -9.05 10.72
N ASN A 54 -5.65 -8.61 11.96
CA ASN A 54 -6.54 -8.88 13.11
C ASN A 54 -7.68 -7.85 13.32
N VAL A 55 -7.88 -6.90 12.40
CA VAL A 55 -8.95 -5.87 12.51
C VAL A 55 -10.27 -6.29 11.84
N GLY A 56 -10.42 -7.55 11.45
CA GLY A 56 -11.67 -8.09 10.89
C GLY A 56 -11.98 -7.61 9.46
N VAL A 57 -10.91 -7.25 8.73
CA VAL A 57 -10.91 -6.91 7.29
C VAL A 57 -10.09 -7.97 6.57
N ASN A 58 -10.50 -8.34 5.35
CA ASN A 58 -9.76 -9.30 4.54
C ASN A 58 -8.34 -8.76 4.23
N ILE A 59 -7.32 -9.59 4.42
CA ILE A 59 -5.93 -9.24 4.07
C ILE A 59 -5.82 -8.80 2.62
N GLU A 60 -6.68 -9.32 1.75
CA GLU A 60 -6.69 -8.97 0.34
C GLU A 60 -7.10 -7.52 0.06
N ASP A 61 -8.07 -7.03 0.82
CA ASP A 61 -8.48 -5.62 0.77
C ASP A 61 -7.35 -4.73 1.31
N LEU A 62 -6.71 -5.15 2.40
CA LEU A 62 -5.58 -4.41 2.99
C LEU A 62 -4.39 -4.31 2.04
N VAL A 63 -4.08 -5.39 1.31
CA VAL A 63 -3.04 -5.38 0.27
C VAL A 63 -3.42 -4.46 -0.89
N SER A 64 -4.68 -4.47 -1.31
CA SER A 64 -5.17 -3.59 -2.39
C SER A 64 -5.08 -2.11 -1.98
N ILE A 65 -5.55 -1.77 -0.78
CA ILE A 65 -5.44 -0.41 -0.21
C ILE A 65 -3.98 -0.01 -0.01
N GLY A 66 -3.15 -0.91 0.50
CA GLY A 66 -1.72 -0.67 0.67
C GLY A 66 -1.01 -0.42 -0.66
N THR A 67 -1.40 -1.13 -1.71
CA THR A 67 -0.88 -0.91 -3.08
C THR A 67 -1.22 0.50 -3.57
N ILE A 68 -2.42 1.02 -3.28
CA ILE A 68 -2.77 2.42 -3.59
C ILE A 68 -1.84 3.38 -2.84
N GLY A 69 -1.52 3.11 -1.57
CA GLY A 69 -0.56 3.88 -0.79
C GLY A 69 0.86 3.84 -1.38
N LEU A 70 1.30 2.69 -1.88
CA LEU A 70 2.58 2.56 -2.56
C LEU A 70 2.63 3.36 -3.88
N ILE A 71 1.58 3.26 -4.71
CA ILE A 71 1.48 4.02 -5.97
C ILE A 71 1.55 5.52 -5.69
N LYS A 72 0.80 6.01 -4.69
CA LYS A 72 0.86 7.40 -4.25
C LYS A 72 2.27 7.77 -3.80
N ALA A 73 2.91 6.93 -2.99
CA ALA A 73 4.27 7.18 -2.51
C ALA A 73 5.27 7.31 -3.66
N VAL A 74 5.24 6.42 -4.66
CA VAL A 74 6.11 6.49 -5.83
C VAL A 74 5.82 7.74 -6.66
N ASN A 75 4.56 8.14 -6.80
CA ASN A 75 4.18 9.34 -7.55
C ASN A 75 4.57 10.66 -6.86
N THR A 76 4.66 10.67 -5.53
CA THR A 76 4.95 11.88 -4.74
C THR A 76 6.31 11.84 -4.06
N PHE A 77 7.12 10.81 -4.33
CA PHE A 77 8.45 10.69 -3.77
C PHE A 77 9.36 11.79 -4.32
N ASP A 78 10.18 12.32 -3.44
CA ASP A 78 11.08 13.42 -3.71
C ASP A 78 12.46 13.05 -3.18
N LEU A 79 13.42 12.92 -4.09
CA LEU A 79 14.79 12.51 -3.79
C LEU A 79 15.55 13.59 -3.01
N GLU A 80 15.16 14.86 -3.13
CA GLU A 80 15.82 15.99 -2.45
C GLU A 80 15.65 15.91 -0.93
N LYS A 81 14.64 15.18 -0.44
CA LYS A 81 14.37 14.98 0.99
C LYS A 81 15.33 14.02 1.69
N LYS A 82 16.28 13.39 0.96
CA LYS A 82 17.31 12.49 1.52
C LYS A 82 16.77 11.37 2.42
N ILE A 83 15.57 10.88 2.11
CA ILE A 83 14.95 9.72 2.76
C ILE A 83 14.87 8.56 1.77
N LYS A 84 14.99 7.33 2.27
CA LYS A 84 14.83 6.14 1.43
C LYS A 84 13.38 6.02 0.95
N LEU A 85 13.19 5.58 -0.30
CA LEU A 85 11.85 5.33 -0.85
C LEU A 85 11.06 4.38 0.03
N VAL A 86 11.67 3.27 0.47
CA VAL A 86 11.05 2.29 1.39
C VAL A 86 10.52 2.94 2.66
N THR A 87 11.25 3.90 3.25
CA THR A 87 10.82 4.61 4.46
C THR A 87 9.61 5.49 4.18
N TYR A 88 9.61 6.21 3.06
CA TYR A 88 8.47 7.04 2.65
C TYR A 88 7.25 6.20 2.30
N ALA A 89 7.43 5.19 1.45
CA ALA A 89 6.39 4.25 1.04
C ALA A 89 5.74 3.55 2.22
N SER A 90 6.53 3.12 3.21
CA SER A 90 5.99 2.48 4.42
C SER A 90 4.96 3.36 5.12
N ARG A 91 5.25 4.67 5.27
CA ARG A 91 4.33 5.63 5.89
C ARG A 91 3.08 5.84 5.06
N CYS A 92 3.20 5.93 3.73
CA CYS A 92 2.06 6.10 2.84
C CYS A 92 1.14 4.87 2.84
N ILE A 93 1.70 3.66 2.79
CA ILE A 93 0.97 2.39 2.85
C ILE A 93 0.18 2.31 4.17
N GLU A 94 0.86 2.55 5.29
CA GLU A 94 0.23 2.51 6.62
C GLU A 94 -0.88 3.56 6.75
N ASN A 95 -0.65 4.78 6.26
CA ASN A 95 -1.64 5.84 6.29
C ASN A 95 -2.92 5.49 5.49
N GLU A 96 -2.78 4.95 4.28
CA GLU A 96 -3.96 4.56 3.47
C GLU A 96 -4.74 3.43 4.13
N ILE A 97 -4.05 2.42 4.68
CA ILE A 97 -4.70 1.32 5.42
C ILE A 97 -5.45 1.87 6.63
N LEU A 98 -4.82 2.74 7.43
CA LEU A 98 -5.47 3.36 8.59
C LEU A 98 -6.68 4.23 8.19
N MET A 99 -6.58 4.99 7.10
CA MET A 99 -7.70 5.77 6.57
C MET A 99 -8.85 4.88 6.10
N PHE A 100 -8.56 3.73 5.49
CA PHE A 100 -9.57 2.75 5.11
C PHE A 100 -10.27 2.16 6.34
N LEU A 101 -9.51 1.70 7.34
CA LEU A 101 -10.05 1.13 8.57
C LEU A 101 -10.94 2.12 9.33
N ARG A 102 -10.52 3.39 9.44
CA ARG A 102 -11.32 4.46 10.08
C ARG A 102 -12.64 4.75 9.35
N ARG A 103 -12.68 4.60 8.03
CA ARG A 103 -13.91 4.75 7.25
C ARG A 103 -14.81 3.54 7.42
N ASN A 104 -14.24 2.34 7.36
CA ASN A 104 -15.00 1.10 7.49
C ASN A 104 -15.63 0.96 8.89
N SER A 105 -14.93 1.37 9.96
CA SER A 105 -15.47 1.37 11.32
C SER A 105 -16.63 2.36 11.50
N LYS A 106 -16.57 3.54 10.87
CA LYS A 106 -17.68 4.51 10.87
C LYS A 106 -18.92 3.95 10.18
N VAL A 107 -18.75 3.33 9.01
CA VAL A 107 -19.87 2.71 8.27
C VAL A 107 -20.54 1.61 9.10
N ARG A 108 -19.76 0.75 9.78
CA ARG A 108 -20.33 -0.27 10.66
C ARG A 108 -21.11 0.31 11.83
N ALA A 109 -20.65 1.43 12.40
CA ALA A 109 -21.36 2.10 13.48
C ALA A 109 -22.69 2.70 12.98
N GLU A 110 -22.72 3.31 11.79
CA GLU A 110 -23.93 3.92 11.22
C GLU A 110 -25.00 2.89 10.85
N VAL A 111 -24.63 1.76 10.24
CA VAL A 111 -25.58 0.70 9.85
C VAL A 111 -26.22 0.02 11.07
N SER A 112 -25.59 0.09 12.25
CA SER A 112 -26.12 -0.51 13.47
C SER A 112 -27.23 0.33 14.15
N PHE A 113 -27.50 1.55 13.70
CA PHE A 113 -28.54 2.43 14.28
C PHE A 113 -29.94 2.24 13.66
N ASP A 114 -30.08 1.49 12.57
CA ASP A 114 -31.38 1.17 11.96
C ASP A 114 -31.95 -0.14 12.52
N GLU A 115 -32.26 -0.16 13.81
CA GLU A 115 -33.13 -1.19 14.39
C GLU A 115 -34.55 -0.60 14.47
N PRO A 116 -35.54 -1.12 13.73
CA PRO A 116 -36.91 -0.66 13.90
C PRO A 116 -37.35 -1.05 15.31
N LEU A 117 -37.60 -0.05 16.14
CA LEU A 117 -38.32 -0.17 17.41
C LEU A 117 -39.68 -0.80 17.14
N ASN A 118 -39.74 -2.13 17.11
CA ASN A 118 -40.98 -2.85 17.09
C ASN A 118 -41.51 -2.83 18.53
N ILE A 119 -42.35 -1.84 18.80
CA ILE A 119 -43.18 -1.77 20.00
C ILE A 119 -44.29 -2.80 19.81
N ASP A 120 -44.30 -3.83 20.66
CA ASP A 120 -45.51 -4.58 21.02
C ASP A 120 -45.47 -4.87 22.53
#